data_AF-A0A4S4BF35-F1
#
_entry.id   AF-A0A4S4BF35-F1
#
_cell.length_a   1.000
_cell.length_b   1.000
_cell.length_c   1.000
_cell.angle_alpha   90.00
_cell.angle_beta   90.00
_cell.angle_gamma   90.00
#
_symmetry.space_group_name_H-M   'P 1'
#
loop_
_entity.id
_entity.type
_entity.pdbx_description
1 polymer ?
#
loop_
_entity_poly.entity_id
_entity_poly.type
_entity_poly.pdbx_seq_one_letter_code
_entity_poly.pdbx_strand_id
1 'polypeptide(L)'
;MKGNLVSRLNRIEGQIRGIKGLIEKDTYCDDVLNQIAAVQSALGSVGKLLLEGHMRSCIVERIQAGENEVIDELLVTVNKLMK
;
A
#
# COMPACT_ATOMS: atom_id res chain seq x y z
N MET A 1 -0.72 9.63 12.10
CA MET A 1 -1.00 8.79 10.91
C MET A 1 0.03 8.97 9.79
N LYS A 2 0.22 10.18 9.23
CA LYS A 2 1.15 10.43 8.11
C LYS A 2 2.61 9.99 8.37
N GLY A 3 3.16 10.30 9.55
CA GLY A 3 4.55 9.90 9.90
C GLY A 3 4.79 8.38 9.97
N ASN A 4 3.76 7.59 10.29
CA ASN A 4 3.86 6.12 10.31
C ASN A 4 3.87 5.52 8.90
N LEU A 5 3.16 6.14 7.95
CA LEU A 5 3.15 5.71 6.55
C LEU A 5 4.50 5.97 5.89
N VAL A 6 5.09 7.16 6.11
CA VAL A 6 6.41 7.51 5.58
C VAL A 6 7.48 6.54 6.08
N SER A 7 7.50 6.21 7.38
CA SER A 7 8.49 5.25 7.91
C SER A 7 8.34 3.85 7.34
N ARG A 8 7.12 3.40 7.04
CA ARG A 8 6.87 2.12 6.34
C ARG A 8 7.35 2.17 4.88
N LEU A 9 7.09 3.27 4.18
CA LEU A 9 7.57 3.47 2.81
C LEU A 9 9.10 3.48 2.75
N ASN A 10 9.78 4.14 3.69
CA ASN A 10 11.25 4.13 3.77
C ASN A 10 11.81 2.71 3.96
N ARG A 11 11.11 1.86 4.73
CA ARG A 11 11.48 0.44 4.88
C ARG A 11 11.30 -0.33 3.58
N ILE A 12 10.19 -0.13 2.89
CA ILE A 12 9.90 -0.73 1.58
C ILE A 12 10.95 -0.32 0.54
N GLU A 13 11.34 0.95 0.51
CA GLU A 13 12.41 1.44 -0.35
C GLU A 13 13.74 0.71 -0.08
N GLY A 14 14.06 0.47 1.21
CA GLY A 14 15.20 -0.36 1.61
C GLY A 14 15.11 -1.79 1.08
N GLN A 15 13.93 -2.43 1.13
CA GLN A 15 13.71 -3.77 0.58
C GLN A 15 13.89 -3.80 -0.95
N ILE A 16 13.38 -2.80 -1.67
CA ILE A 16 13.54 -2.67 -3.13
C ILE A 16 15.02 -2.56 -3.50
N ARG A 17 15.80 -1.74 -2.77
CA ARG A 17 17.26 -1.68 -2.93
C ARG A 17 17.92 -3.04 -2.67
N GLY A 18 17.47 -3.76 -1.66
CA GLY A 18 17.93 -5.12 -1.36
C GLY A 18 17.69 -6.08 -2.53
N ILE A 19 16.48 -6.10 -3.09
CA ILE A 19 16.12 -6.91 -4.27
C ILE A 19 17.04 -6.62 -5.45
N LYS A 20 17.28 -5.34 -5.75
CA LYS A 20 18.22 -4.94 -6.81
C LYS A 20 19.60 -5.55 -6.59
N GLY A 21 20.12 -5.48 -5.37
CA GLY A 21 21.41 -6.08 -5.02
C GLY A 21 21.44 -7.61 -5.10
N LEU A 22 20.32 -8.30 -4.86
CA LEU A 22 20.24 -9.76 -5.05
C LEU A 22 20.32 -10.14 -6.53
N ILE A 23 19.64 -9.38 -7.39
CA ILE A 23 19.67 -9.56 -8.85
C ILE A 23 21.08 -9.29 -9.40
N GLU A 24 21.73 -8.20 -8.98
CA GLU A 24 23.10 -7.87 -9.41
C GLU A 24 24.13 -8.94 -8.99
N LYS A 25 23.85 -9.72 -7.94
CA LYS A 25 24.68 -10.82 -7.45
C LYS A 25 24.33 -12.17 -8.06
N ASP A 26 23.40 -12.22 -9.02
CA ASP A 26 22.89 -13.44 -9.63
C ASP A 26 22.40 -14.47 -8.58
N THR A 27 21.72 -13.96 -7.55
CA THR A 27 21.19 -14.79 -6.45
C THR A 27 20.06 -15.70 -6.96
N TYR A 28 19.84 -16.82 -6.29
CA TYR A 28 18.79 -17.77 -6.62
C TYR A 28 17.41 -17.09 -6.78
N CYS A 29 16.73 -17.45 -7.87
CA CYS A 29 15.49 -16.77 -8.29
C CYS A 29 14.40 -16.83 -7.20
N ASP A 30 14.28 -17.94 -6.48
CA ASP A 30 13.25 -18.08 -5.44
C ASP A 30 13.48 -17.10 -4.27
N ASP A 31 14.74 -16.80 -3.92
CA ASP A 31 15.04 -15.81 -2.87
C ASP A 31 14.62 -14.40 -3.31
N VAL A 32 14.88 -14.06 -4.57
CA VAL A 32 14.45 -12.79 -5.16
C VAL A 32 12.91 -12.70 -5.19
N LEU A 33 12.24 -13.76 -5.63
CA LEU A 33 10.78 -13.84 -5.66
C LEU A 33 10.15 -13.72 -4.26
N ASN A 34 10.75 -14.36 -3.25
CA ASN A 34 10.32 -14.24 -1.86
C ASN A 34 10.45 -12.80 -1.34
N GLN A 35 11.53 -12.09 -1.67
CA GLN A 35 11.67 -10.68 -1.31
C GLN A 35 10.66 -9.78 -2.03
N ILE A 36 10.36 -10.05 -3.31
CA ILE A 36 9.32 -9.34 -4.06
C ILE A 36 7.96 -9.53 -3.38
N ALA A 37 7.61 -10.76 -3.02
CA ALA A 37 6.36 -11.06 -2.31
C ALA A 37 6.27 -10.33 -0.96
N ALA A 38 7.39 -10.24 -0.22
CA ALA A 38 7.45 -9.47 1.02
C ALA A 38 7.20 -7.96 0.80
N VAL A 39 7.74 -7.38 -0.28
CA VAL A 39 7.50 -5.98 -0.66
C VAL A 39 6.04 -5.75 -1.05
N GLN A 40 5.44 -6.64 -1.84
CA GLN A 40 4.03 -6.55 -2.22
C GLN A 40 3.12 -6.58 -0.98
N SER A 41 3.37 -7.49 -0.04
CA SER A 41 2.64 -7.57 1.23
C SER A 41 2.78 -6.29 2.07
N ALA A 42 4.00 -5.74 2.15
CA ALA A 42 4.26 -4.49 2.87
C ALA A 42 3.52 -3.29 2.22
N LEU A 43 3.51 -3.19 0.89
CA LEU A 43 2.75 -2.17 0.16
C LEU A 43 1.24 -2.32 0.38
N GLY A 44 0.71 -3.54 0.34
CA GLY A 44 -0.69 -3.82 0.66
C GLY A 44 -1.08 -3.37 2.06
N SER A 45 -0.20 -3.59 3.05
CA SER A 45 -0.38 -3.10 4.42
C SER A 45 -0.45 -1.56 4.52
N VAL A 46 0.42 -0.86 3.78
CA VAL A 46 0.41 0.61 3.71
C VAL A 46 -0.88 1.11 3.05
N GLY A 47 -1.29 0.50 1.94
CA GLY A 47 -2.53 0.81 1.24
C GLY A 47 -3.76 0.66 2.13
N LYS A 48 -3.86 -0.44 2.88
CA LYS A 48 -4.94 -0.68 3.84
C LYS A 48 -5.00 0.39 4.94
N LEU A 49 -3.85 0.76 5.52
CA LEU A 49 -3.80 1.77 6.57
C LEU A 49 -4.20 3.16 6.06
N LEU A 50 -3.77 3.52 4.84
CA LEU A 50 -4.16 4.77 4.20
C LEU A 50 -5.67 4.80 3.90
N LEU A 51 -6.21 3.70 3.38
CA LEU A 51 -7.64 3.54 3.11
C LEU A 51 -8.48 3.67 4.38
N GLU A 52 -8.07 3.01 5.47
CA GLU A 52 -8.76 3.13 6.76
C GLU A 52 -8.82 4.59 7.23
N GLY A 53 -7.69 5.31 7.13
CA GLY A 53 -7.64 6.73 7.44
C GLY A 53 -8.58 7.57 6.58
N HIS A 54 -8.59 7.32 5.27
CA HIS A 54 -9.48 8.01 4.33
C HIS A 54 -10.96 7.76 4.63
N MET A 55 -11.33 6.52 4.94
CA MET A 55 -12.69 6.14 5.31
C MET A 55 -13.15 6.85 6.59
N ARG A 56 -12.28 6.90 7.62
CA ARG A 56 -12.65 7.48 8.92
C ARG A 56 -12.76 9.00 8.94
N SER A 57 -12.11 9.71 8.00
CA SER A 57 -12.18 11.17 7.93
C SER A 57 -13.01 11.63 6.73
N CYS A 58 -12.45 11.57 5.53
CA CYS A 58 -13.00 12.25 4.36
C CYS A 58 -14.32 11.64 3.91
N ILE A 59 -14.44 10.31 3.94
CA ILE A 59 -15.65 9.63 3.48
C ILE A 59 -16.81 9.87 4.44
N VAL A 60 -16.59 9.75 5.76
CA VAL A 60 -17.64 9.99 6.76
C VAL A 60 -18.18 11.41 6.69
N GLU A 61 -17.30 12.41 6.55
CA GLU A 61 -17.69 13.82 6.42
C GLU A 61 -18.56 14.06 5.18
N ARG A 62 -18.19 13.49 4.02
CA ARG A 62 -18.94 13.65 2.76
C ARG A 62 -20.30 12.95 2.79
N ILE A 63 -20.38 11.75 3.39
CA ILE A 63 -21.67 11.06 3.59
C ILE A 63 -22.59 11.89 4.49
N GLN A 64 -22.07 12.48 5.56
CA GLN A 64 -22.85 13.35 6.45
C GLN A 64 -23.34 14.63 5.76
N ALA A 65 -22.60 15.12 4.76
CA ALA A 65 -23.00 16.23 3.89
C ALA A 65 -24.02 15.84 2.81
N GLY A 66 -24.40 14.55 2.70
CA GLY A 66 -25.35 14.04 1.71
C GLY A 66 -24.73 13.64 0.37
N GLU A 67 -23.40 13.67 0.24
CA GLU A 67 -22.66 13.34 -0.98
C GLU A 67 -22.45 11.82 -1.13
N ASN A 68 -23.53 11.06 -1.34
CA ASN A 68 -23.46 9.59 -1.39
C ASN A 68 -22.63 9.04 -2.57
N GLU A 69 -22.42 9.82 -3.62
CA GLU A 69 -21.57 9.50 -4.79
C GLU A 69 -20.10 9.23 -4.42
N VAL A 70 -19.65 9.66 -3.24
CA VAL A 70 -18.33 9.30 -2.68
C VAL A 70 -18.16 7.78 -2.49
N ILE A 71 -19.26 7.03 -2.33
CA ILE A 71 -19.20 5.57 -2.19
C ILE A 71 -18.73 4.92 -3.50
N ASP A 72 -19.14 5.43 -4.65
CA ASP A 72 -18.72 4.90 -5.95
C ASP A 72 -17.22 5.14 -6.19
N GLU A 73 -16.72 6.32 -5.81
CA GLU A 73 -15.28 6.63 -5.84
C GLU A 73 -14.48 5.68 -4.94
N LEU A 74 -15.01 5.39 -3.75
CA LEU A 74 -14.40 4.45 -2.81
C LEU A 74 -14.36 3.03 -3.39
N LEU A 75 -15.45 2.56 -4.00
CA LEU A 75 -15.51 1.23 -4.63
C LEU A 75 -14.48 1.08 -5.76
N VAL A 76 -14.29 2.11 -6.59
CA VAL A 76 -13.23 2.12 -7.61
C VAL A 76 -11.85 1.98 -6.99
N THR A 77 -11.59 2.67 -5.88
CA THR A 77 -10.30 2.61 -5.18
C THR A 77 -10.06 1.25 -4.52
N VAL A 78 -11.06 0.69 -3.83
CA VAL A 78 -10.98 -0.64 -3.20
C VAL A 78 -10.71 -1.72 -4.23
N ASN A 79 -11.40 -1.70 -5.37
CA ASN A 79 -11.19 -2.67 -6.45
C ASN A 79 -9.76 -2.64 -7.01
N LYS A 80 -9.08 -1.48 -7.01
CA LYS A 80 -7.68 -1.39 -7.42
C LYS A 80 -6.73 -2.00 -6.39
N LEU A 81 -7.07 -1.94 -5.10
CA LEU A 81 -6.25 -2.46 -4.00
C LEU A 81 -6.42 -3.96 -3.77
N MET A 82 -7.48 -4.56 -4.30
CA MET A 82 -7.75 -6.01 -4.20
C MET A 82 -7.21 -6.84 -5.37
N LYS A 83 -6.62 -6.19 -6.38
CA LYS A 83 -5.91 -6.86 -7.48
C LYS A 83 -4.48 -7.19 -7.06
#